data_AF-A0A925YBS6-F1
#
_entry.id   AF-A0A925YBS6-F1
#
_cell.length_a   1.000
_cell.length_b   1.000
_cell.length_c   1.000
_cell.angle_alpha   90.00
_cell.angle_beta   90.00
_cell.angle_gamma   90.00
#
_symmetry.space_group_name_H-M   'P 1'
#
loop_
_entity.id
_entity.type
_entity.pdbx_description
1 polymer ?
#
loop_
_entity_poly.entity_id
_entity_poly.type
_entity_poly.pdbx_seq_one_letter_code
_entity_poly.pdbx_strand_id
1 'polypeptide(L)'
;AALTADHLARHCDFLSVGTNDLIQYAFAADRENDDVAYLYQPLHPAVLRTLKSMIEAARAAGIAISVCGDMAGDPFLTWILIGLGLRDLSMDPDRIPLVKAVVRGSTLVEAEALAAEALALDNEVAIGDLVRSRLGSRFAAELDGSAT
;
A
#
# COMPACT_ATOMS: atom_id res chain seq x y z
N ALA A 1 -8.81 -11.27 10.56
CA ALA A 1 -7.79 -10.40 11.17
C ALA A 1 -8.09 -8.92 10.92
N ALA A 2 -8.12 -8.46 9.67
CA ALA A 2 -8.30 -7.03 9.34
C ALA A 2 -9.56 -6.38 9.96
N LEU A 3 -10.71 -7.07 9.89
CA LEU A 3 -11.98 -6.58 10.45
C LEU A 3 -12.01 -6.44 11.99
N THR A 4 -11.03 -7.03 12.68
CA THR A 4 -10.91 -7.03 14.14
C THR A 4 -9.54 -6.53 14.58
N ALA A 5 -8.90 -5.69 13.75
CA ALA A 5 -7.54 -5.23 13.99
C ALA A 5 -7.42 -4.41 15.28
N ASP A 6 -8.45 -3.66 15.63
CA ASP A 6 -8.56 -2.90 16.88
C ASP A 6 -8.56 -3.80 18.13
N HIS A 7 -9.15 -4.99 18.04
CA HIS A 7 -9.11 -5.99 19.11
C HIS A 7 -7.73 -6.64 19.20
N LEU A 8 -7.18 -7.04 18.05
CA LEU A 8 -5.88 -7.72 17.99
C LEU A 8 -4.75 -6.78 18.46
N ALA A 9 -4.80 -5.51 18.07
CA ALA A 9 -3.77 -4.52 18.42
C ALA A 9 -3.61 -4.31 19.93
N ARG A 10 -4.65 -4.59 20.75
CA ARG A 10 -4.54 -4.52 22.22
C ARG A 10 -3.74 -5.66 22.84
N HIS A 11 -3.46 -6.71 22.07
CA HIS A 11 -2.85 -7.96 22.55
C HIS A 11 -1.57 -8.33 21.79
N CYS A 12 -1.09 -7.48 20.88
CA CYS A 12 0.09 -7.72 20.07
C CYS A 12 1.09 -6.58 20.21
N ASP A 13 2.39 -6.86 20.08
CA ASP A 13 3.44 -5.83 20.13
C ASP A 13 3.53 -5.00 18.83
N PHE A 14 3.09 -5.59 17.72
CA PHE A 14 3.03 -4.97 16.40
C PHE A 14 2.06 -5.73 15.49
N LEU A 15 1.70 -5.14 14.34
CA LEU A 15 0.99 -5.81 13.25
C LEU A 15 1.88 -5.85 12.00
N SER A 16 1.75 -6.92 11.20
CA SER A 16 2.34 -6.98 9.86
C SER A 16 1.29 -7.45 8.87
N VAL A 17 1.02 -6.64 7.85
CA VAL A 17 -0.03 -6.92 6.86
C VAL A 17 0.55 -7.64 5.66
N GLY A 18 0.19 -8.91 5.49
CA GLY A 18 0.42 -9.65 4.24
C GLY A 18 -0.58 -9.23 3.17
N THR A 19 -0.16 -8.37 2.24
CA THR A 19 -1.07 -7.81 1.22
C THR A 19 -1.58 -8.83 0.22
N ASN A 20 -0.74 -9.81 -0.13
CA ASN A 20 -1.09 -10.88 -1.08
C ASN A 20 -2.32 -11.66 -0.58
N ASP A 21 -2.26 -12.18 0.65
CA ASP A 21 -3.38 -12.91 1.26
C ASP A 21 -4.59 -12.01 1.53
N LEU A 22 -4.35 -10.76 1.97
CA LEU A 22 -5.42 -9.80 2.23
C LEU A 22 -6.28 -9.59 0.98
N ILE A 23 -5.64 -9.34 -0.17
CA ILE A 23 -6.33 -9.11 -1.44
C ILE A 23 -6.99 -10.40 -1.92
N GLN A 24 -6.26 -11.53 -1.87
CA GLN A 24 -6.79 -12.83 -2.28
C GLN A 24 -8.06 -13.22 -1.53
N TYR A 25 -8.10 -13.05 -0.21
CA TYR A 25 -9.30 -13.33 0.59
C TYR A 25 -10.40 -12.27 0.42
N ALA A 26 -10.05 -11.00 0.18
CA ALA A 26 -11.04 -9.96 -0.03
C ALA A 26 -11.83 -10.14 -1.34
N PHE A 27 -11.17 -10.60 -2.40
CA PHE A 27 -11.80 -10.80 -3.73
C PHE A 27 -12.11 -12.25 -4.07
N ALA A 28 -11.75 -13.20 -3.19
CA ALA A 28 -11.81 -14.63 -3.47
C ALA A 28 -11.12 -15.00 -4.80
N ALA A 29 -10.01 -14.32 -5.10
CA ALA A 29 -9.27 -14.43 -6.35
C ALA A 29 -7.82 -14.80 -6.09
N ASP A 30 -7.43 -15.99 -6.56
CA ASP A 30 -6.06 -16.46 -6.46
C ASP A 30 -5.21 -15.81 -7.56
N ARG A 31 -4.13 -15.12 -7.15
CA ARG A 31 -3.21 -14.45 -8.09
C ARG A 31 -2.38 -15.42 -8.93
N GLU A 32 -2.26 -16.68 -8.49
CA GLU A 32 -1.54 -17.74 -9.22
C GLU A 32 -2.46 -18.48 -10.21
N ASN A 33 -3.76 -18.15 -10.22
CA ASN A 33 -4.73 -18.68 -11.15
C ASN A 33 -5.04 -17.67 -12.26
N ASP A 34 -4.50 -17.91 -13.45
CA ASP A 34 -4.67 -17.06 -14.63
C ASP A 34 -6.14 -16.74 -14.97
N ASP A 35 -7.07 -17.65 -14.65
CA ASP A 35 -8.51 -17.47 -14.91
C ASP A 35 -9.15 -16.35 -14.06
N VAL A 36 -8.52 -15.98 -12.93
CA VAL A 36 -9.06 -15.00 -11.97
C VAL A 36 -8.06 -13.95 -11.53
N ALA A 37 -6.79 -14.03 -11.97
CA ALA A 37 -5.73 -13.09 -11.59
C ALA A 37 -6.09 -11.61 -11.89
N TYR A 38 -6.91 -11.35 -12.91
CA TYR A 38 -7.39 -10.00 -13.23
C TYR A 38 -8.26 -9.36 -12.13
N LEU A 39 -8.78 -10.14 -11.18
CA LEU A 39 -9.53 -9.66 -10.02
C LEU A 39 -8.60 -9.27 -8.84
N TYR A 40 -7.29 -9.53 -8.94
CA TYR A 40 -6.31 -9.09 -7.96
C TYR A 40 -6.06 -7.58 -8.10
N GLN A 41 -6.79 -6.78 -7.31
CA GLN A 41 -6.82 -5.32 -7.43
C GLN A 41 -6.24 -4.62 -6.19
N PRO A 42 -4.93 -4.37 -6.11
CA PRO A 42 -4.29 -3.79 -4.92
C PRO A 42 -4.74 -2.35 -4.61
N LEU A 43 -5.17 -1.60 -5.63
CA LEU A 43 -5.66 -0.23 -5.50
C LEU A 43 -7.18 -0.13 -5.34
N HIS A 44 -7.88 -1.26 -5.21
CA HIS A 44 -9.33 -1.22 -5.01
C HIS A 44 -9.68 -0.50 -3.70
N PRO A 45 -10.74 0.33 -3.66
CA PRO A 45 -11.11 1.11 -2.48
C PRO A 45 -11.23 0.28 -1.20
N ALA A 46 -11.77 -0.94 -1.31
CA ALA A 46 -11.88 -1.86 -0.18
C ALA A 46 -10.52 -2.23 0.44
N VAL A 47 -9.48 -2.45 -0.38
CA VAL A 47 -8.13 -2.78 0.09
C VAL A 47 -7.52 -1.59 0.82
N LEU A 48 -7.57 -0.41 0.20
CA LEU A 48 -7.00 0.82 0.79
C LEU A 48 -7.70 1.22 2.09
N ARG A 49 -9.04 1.11 2.14
CA ARG A 49 -9.82 1.36 3.37
C ARG A 49 -9.52 0.34 4.45
N THR A 50 -9.33 -0.93 4.08
CA THR A 50 -8.95 -1.98 5.02
C THR A 50 -7.58 -1.70 5.62
N LEU A 51 -6.58 -1.42 4.78
CA LEU A 51 -5.23 -1.02 5.22
C LEU A 51 -5.29 0.19 6.16
N LYS A 52 -6.02 1.25 5.77
CA LYS A 52 -6.21 2.44 6.61
C LYS A 52 -6.79 2.10 7.98
N SER A 53 -7.84 1.27 8.03
CA SER A 53 -8.45 0.87 9.31
C SER A 53 -7.49 0.11 10.22
N MET A 54 -6.63 -0.74 9.64
CA MET A 54 -5.62 -1.50 10.39
C MET A 54 -4.51 -0.56 10.91
N ILE A 55 -4.10 0.42 10.11
CA ILE A 55 -3.12 1.45 10.50
C ILE A 55 -3.66 2.31 11.65
N GLU A 56 -4.92 2.73 11.55
CA GLU A 56 -5.58 3.51 12.60
C GLU A 56 -5.75 2.70 13.89
N ALA A 57 -6.09 1.41 13.79
CA ALA A 57 -6.16 0.49 14.93
C ALA A 57 -4.80 0.32 15.63
N ALA A 58 -3.73 0.09 14.87
CA ALA A 58 -2.37 -0.01 15.43
C ALA A 58 -1.94 1.30 16.10
N ARG A 59 -2.19 2.44 15.44
CA ARG A 59 -1.93 3.77 15.98
C ARG A 59 -2.68 4.02 17.29
N ALA A 60 -3.96 3.66 17.35
CA ALA A 60 -4.79 3.82 18.55
C ALA A 60 -4.30 2.96 19.72
N ALA A 61 -3.74 1.78 19.44
CA ALA A 61 -3.13 0.91 20.44
C ALA A 61 -1.69 1.29 20.80
N GLY A 62 -1.06 2.23 20.07
CA GLY A 62 0.31 2.66 20.30
C GLY A 62 1.36 1.64 19.84
N ILE A 63 1.02 0.75 18.91
CA ILE A 63 1.91 -0.30 18.40
C ILE A 63 2.34 -0.04 16.96
N ALA A 64 3.46 -0.64 16.55
CA ALA A 64 3.95 -0.53 15.18
C ALA A 64 3.07 -1.33 14.20
N ILE A 65 3.03 -0.89 12.94
CA ILE A 65 2.41 -1.64 11.85
C ILE A 65 3.30 -1.59 10.60
N SER A 66 3.55 -2.76 10.05
CA SER A 66 4.28 -2.94 8.80
C SER A 66 3.42 -3.57 7.71
N VAL A 67 3.89 -3.51 6.47
CA VAL A 67 3.33 -4.23 5.34
C VAL A 67 4.39 -5.11 4.69
N CYS A 68 3.99 -6.29 4.25
CA CYS A 68 4.77 -7.21 3.43
C CYS A 68 3.93 -7.71 2.24
N GLY A 69 4.57 -8.47 1.36
CA GLY A 69 4.00 -8.88 0.08
C GLY A 69 4.25 -7.86 -1.02
N ASP A 70 3.64 -8.08 -2.18
CA ASP A 70 4.03 -7.44 -3.43
C ASP A 70 3.81 -5.92 -3.37
N MET A 71 2.78 -5.45 -2.67
CA MET A 71 2.53 -4.01 -2.51
C MET A 71 3.68 -3.29 -1.82
N ALA A 72 4.34 -3.92 -0.85
CA ALA A 72 5.41 -3.30 -0.08
C ALA A 72 6.67 -3.04 -0.93
N GLY A 73 6.90 -3.90 -1.92
CA GLY A 73 8.04 -3.83 -2.84
C GLY A 73 7.77 -3.08 -4.15
N ASP A 74 6.54 -2.58 -4.35
CA ASP A 74 6.17 -1.87 -5.58
C ASP A 74 6.41 -0.35 -5.44
N PRO A 75 7.34 0.24 -6.21
CA PRO A 75 7.57 1.68 -6.23
C PRO A 75 6.31 2.49 -6.59
N PHE A 76 5.41 1.93 -7.40
CA PHE A 76 4.16 2.59 -7.79
C PHE A 76 3.12 2.63 -6.65
N LEU A 77 3.24 1.75 -5.65
CA LEU A 77 2.34 1.71 -4.50
C LEU A 77 2.96 2.37 -3.27
N THR A 78 4.27 2.58 -3.27
CA THR A 78 5.01 3.14 -2.14
C THR A 78 4.43 4.49 -1.68
N TRP A 79 4.13 5.40 -2.62
CA TRP A 79 3.67 6.75 -2.24
C TRP A 79 2.30 6.74 -1.56
N ILE A 80 1.36 5.94 -2.07
CA ILE A 80 0.04 5.79 -1.46
C ILE A 80 0.13 5.05 -0.11
N LEU A 81 0.98 4.03 0.04
CA LEU A 81 1.19 3.32 1.30
C LEU A 81 1.72 4.24 2.41
N ILE A 82 2.70 5.09 2.09
CA ILE A 82 3.21 6.12 3.02
C ILE A 82 2.11 7.12 3.36
N GLY A 83 1.32 7.54 2.37
CA GLY A 83 0.19 8.45 2.54
C GLY A 83 -0.93 7.90 3.43
N LEU A 84 -1.16 6.59 3.41
CA LEU A 84 -2.09 5.91 4.32
C LEU A 84 -1.56 5.85 5.76
N GLY A 85 -0.27 6.07 5.97
CA GLY A 85 0.35 6.13 7.29
C GLY A 85 1.32 5.00 7.62
N LEU A 86 1.67 4.13 6.65
CA LEU A 86 2.69 3.10 6.86
C LEU A 86 4.09 3.71 6.96
N ARG A 87 4.92 3.17 7.86
CA ARG A 87 6.31 3.59 8.08
C ARG A 87 7.31 2.45 7.97
N ASP A 88 6.84 1.22 8.07
CA ASP A 88 7.65 0.01 7.97
C ASP A 88 7.21 -0.83 6.75
N LEU A 89 8.07 -0.93 5.74
CA LEU A 89 7.84 -1.72 4.53
C LEU A 89 8.84 -2.89 4.49
N SER A 90 8.36 -4.11 4.29
CA SER A 90 9.18 -5.32 4.18
C SER A 90 9.05 -5.92 2.78
N MET A 91 10.19 -6.14 2.12
CA MET A 91 10.27 -6.55 0.71
C MET A 91 11.56 -7.31 0.43
N ASP A 92 11.64 -7.93 -0.75
CA ASP A 92 12.88 -8.54 -1.23
C ASP A 92 14.00 -7.50 -1.43
N PRO A 93 15.27 -7.86 -1.18
CA PRO A 93 16.39 -6.90 -1.19
C PRO A 93 16.58 -6.13 -2.51
N ASP A 94 16.21 -6.72 -3.64
CA ASP A 94 16.29 -6.12 -4.98
C ASP A 94 15.26 -5.00 -5.18
N ARG A 95 14.15 -4.99 -4.43
CA ARG A 95 13.13 -3.93 -4.45
C ARG A 95 13.52 -2.69 -3.63
N ILE A 96 14.36 -2.87 -2.62
CA ILE A 96 14.72 -1.82 -1.65
C ILE A 96 15.24 -0.54 -2.35
N PRO A 97 16.16 -0.59 -3.35
CA PRO A 97 16.71 0.64 -3.94
C PRO A 97 15.65 1.56 -4.57
N LEU A 98 14.72 1.00 -5.35
CA LEU A 98 13.69 1.79 -6.05
C LEU A 98 12.64 2.32 -5.07
N VAL A 99 12.15 1.50 -4.14
CA VAL A 99 11.23 1.96 -3.08
C VAL A 99 11.88 3.06 -2.25
N LYS A 100 13.16 2.90 -1.89
CA LYS A 100 13.92 3.91 -1.15
C LYS A 100 14.07 5.21 -1.93
N ALA A 101 14.25 5.16 -3.25
CA ALA A 101 14.31 6.35 -4.09
C ALA A 101 12.98 7.13 -4.04
N VAL A 102 11.84 6.43 -4.20
CA VAL A 102 10.50 7.02 -4.08
C VAL A 102 10.28 7.62 -2.69
N VAL A 103 10.61 6.88 -1.62
CA VAL A 103 10.49 7.39 -0.23
C VAL A 103 11.29 8.68 -0.04
N ARG A 104 12.55 8.70 -0.51
CA ARG A 104 13.45 9.86 -0.37
C ARG A 104 13.04 11.06 -1.21
N GLY A 105 12.39 10.83 -2.35
CA GLY A 105 11.87 11.89 -3.20
C GLY A 105 10.45 12.35 -2.82
N SER A 106 9.80 11.70 -1.86
CA SER A 106 8.45 12.05 -1.39
C SER A 106 8.48 13.00 -0.20
N THR A 107 7.47 13.87 -0.09
CA THR A 107 7.12 14.48 1.20
C THR A 107 5.88 13.79 1.79
N LEU A 108 5.77 13.81 3.13
CA LEU A 108 4.61 13.22 3.79
C LEU A 108 3.31 13.97 3.43
N VAL A 109 3.36 15.29 3.31
CA VAL A 109 2.20 16.13 2.94
C VAL A 109 1.65 15.73 1.56
N GLU A 110 2.52 15.56 0.56
CA GLU A 110 2.07 15.15 -0.77
C GLU A 110 1.51 13.71 -0.77
N ALA A 111 2.14 12.81 -0.01
CA ALA A 111 1.69 11.42 0.12
C ALA A 111 0.30 11.34 0.77
N GLU A 112 0.09 12.07 1.86
CA GLU A 112 -1.20 12.14 2.56
C GLU A 112 -2.29 12.78 1.69
N ALA A 113 -1.94 13.80 0.89
CA ALA A 113 -2.86 14.40 -0.07
C ALA A 113 -3.28 13.40 -1.17
N LEU A 114 -2.33 12.65 -1.73
CA LEU A 114 -2.60 11.58 -2.69
C LEU A 114 -3.53 10.52 -2.09
N ALA A 115 -3.23 10.05 -0.88
CA ALA A 115 -4.04 9.03 -0.22
C ALA A 115 -5.46 9.53 0.11
N ALA A 116 -5.61 10.78 0.53
CA ALA A 116 -6.91 11.39 0.78
C ALA A 116 -7.75 11.48 -0.51
N GLU A 117 -7.16 11.90 -1.62
CA GLU A 117 -7.82 11.98 -2.93
C GLU A 117 -8.19 10.58 -3.43
N ALA A 118 -7.29 9.60 -3.32
CA ALA A 118 -7.56 8.21 -3.69
C ALA A 118 -8.70 7.57 -2.87
N LEU A 119 -8.77 7.82 -1.56
CA LEU A 119 -9.83 7.27 -0.70
C LEU A 119 -11.23 7.88 -0.98
N ALA A 120 -11.28 9.03 -1.66
CA ALA A 120 -12.52 9.67 -2.09
C ALA A 120 -13.08 9.09 -3.39
N LEU A 121 -12.28 8.34 -4.16
CA LEU A 121 -12.71 7.65 -5.37
C LEU A 121 -13.38 6.31 -5.03
N ASP A 122 -14.19 5.81 -5.97
CA ASP A 122 -15.09 4.66 -5.77
C ASP A 122 -14.70 3.41 -6.58
N ASN A 123 -13.64 3.47 -7.39
CA ASN A 123 -13.17 2.34 -8.19
C ASN A 123 -11.63 2.33 -8.36
N GLU A 124 -11.08 1.14 -8.53
CA GLU A 124 -9.66 0.85 -8.67
C GLU A 124 -9.02 1.50 -9.90
N VAL A 125 -9.76 1.67 -10.99
CA VAL A 125 -9.26 2.26 -12.24
C VAL A 125 -8.94 3.73 -12.02
N ALA A 126 -9.89 4.50 -11.49
CA ALA A 126 -9.71 5.92 -11.19
C ALA A 126 -8.57 6.16 -10.18
N ILE A 127 -8.46 5.28 -9.17
CA ILE A 127 -7.35 5.32 -8.20
C ILE A 127 -6.01 5.03 -8.89
N GLY A 128 -5.96 4.01 -9.75
CA GLY A 128 -4.79 3.65 -10.52
C GLY A 128 -4.31 4.78 -11.43
N ASP A 129 -5.24 5.42 -12.13
CA ASP A 129 -4.94 6.57 -13.00
C ASP A 129 -4.41 7.76 -12.21
N LEU A 130 -5.02 8.06 -11.05
CA LEU A 130 -4.56 9.11 -10.16
C LEU A 130 -3.13 8.84 -9.68
N VAL A 131 -2.88 7.64 -9.14
CA VAL A 131 -1.58 7.24 -8.61
C VAL A 131 -0.51 7.31 -9.71
N ARG A 132 -0.80 6.74 -10.89
CA ARG A 132 0.11 6.74 -12.04
C ARG A 132 0.40 8.15 -12.56
N SER A 133 -0.62 9.01 -12.66
CA SER A 133 -0.47 10.39 -13.11
C SER A 133 0.45 11.17 -12.16
N ARG A 134 0.21 11.08 -10.85
CA ARG A 134 0.98 11.77 -9.82
C ARG A 134 2.42 11.27 -9.79
N LEU A 135 2.62 9.95 -9.79
CA LEU A 135 3.96 9.35 -9.82
C LEU A 135 4.73 9.71 -11.08
N GLY A 136 4.12 9.59 -12.27
CA GLY A 136 4.76 9.93 -13.53
C GLY A 136 5.20 11.39 -13.59
N SER A 137 4.43 12.31 -13.00
CA SER A 137 4.82 13.72 -12.92
C SER A 137 6.00 13.99 -11.98
N ARG A 138 6.20 13.13 -10.97
CA ARG A 138 7.09 13.40 -9.84
C ARG A 138 8.36 12.54 -9.80
N PHE A 139 8.27 11.32 -10.32
CA PHE A 139 9.27 10.23 -10.20
C PHE A 139 9.59 9.56 -11.54
N ALA A 140 9.37 10.25 -12.68
CA ALA A 140 9.66 9.68 -13.99
C ALA A 140 11.09 9.12 -14.09
N ALA A 141 12.08 9.86 -13.57
CA ALA A 141 13.49 9.45 -13.64
C ALA A 141 13.78 8.19 -12.81
N GLU A 142 13.14 8.05 -11.65
CA GLU A 142 13.28 6.91 -10.75
C GLU A 142 12.57 5.66 -11.29
N LEU A 143 11.42 5.83 -11.93
CA LEU A 143 10.62 4.72 -12.48
C LEU A 143 11.16 4.21 -13.82
N ASP A 144 11.82 5.05 -14.61
CA ASP A 144 12.45 4.69 -15.88
C ASP A 144 13.88 4.10 -15.69
N GLY A 145 14.34 3.94 -14.44
CA GLY A 145 15.66 3.39 -14.13
C GLY A 145 16.84 4.32 -14.44
N SER A 146 16.58 5.60 -14.73
CA SER A 146 17.60 6.60 -15.05
C SER A 146 18.23 7.28 -13.82
N ALA A 147 17.68 7.04 -12.63
CA ALA A 147 18.10 7.66 -11.37
C ALA A 147 19.15 6.85 -10.56
N THR A 148 19.80 5.85 -11.17
CA THR A 148 20.89 5.07 -10.56
C THR A 148 22.26 5.65 -10.83
#